data_AF-A0A0J6VHD9-F1
#
_entry.id   AF-A0A0J6VHD9-F1
#
_cell.length_a   1.000
_cell.length_b   1.000
_cell.length_c   1.000
_cell.angle_alpha   90.00
_cell.angle_beta   90.00
_cell.angle_gamma   90.00
#
_symmetry.space_group_name_H-M   'P 1'
#
loop_
_entity.id
_entity.type
_entity.pdbx_description
1 polymer ?
#
loop_
_entity_poly.entity_id
_entity_poly.type
_entity_poly.pdbx_seq_one_letter_code
_entity_poly.pdbx_strand_id
1 'polypeptide(L)'
;MWAVGAAAVMLASGSVSPMTTAAADPEPPPVVETPAPPVQHNVLYRARADGTSRGAVVAYKQDDQNVNSAQPTMLPGQTFEVNTVLTDPKLAGMQISIQWPYGSNLHCEILVDDQIVAQADQFIAPRFFRVKDDPLYGTLQCGAPLDIPVPGTDGSAPTAEAVQAEAPAT
;
A
#
# COMPACT_ATOMS: atom_id res chain seq x y z
N MET A 1 -59.72 26.05 76.17
CA MET A 1 -61.09 25.61 75.81
C MET A 1 -61.52 26.44 74.60
N TRP A 2 -61.48 25.83 73.39
CA TRP A 2 -62.17 26.22 72.13
C TRP A 2 -61.76 27.54 71.43
N ALA A 3 -61.75 27.72 70.10
CA ALA A 3 -61.85 26.87 68.91
C ALA A 3 -61.61 27.78 67.66
N VAL A 4 -60.98 27.25 66.59
CA VAL A 4 -61.32 27.34 65.14
C VAL A 4 -61.78 28.71 64.57
N GLY A 5 -61.36 29.29 63.43
CA GLY A 5 -60.67 28.87 62.21
C GLY A 5 -61.13 29.77 61.02
N ALA A 6 -60.36 29.76 59.91
CA ALA A 6 -60.64 30.30 58.55
C ALA A 6 -60.77 31.85 58.36
N ALA A 7 -60.33 32.51 57.27
CA ALA A 7 -59.95 32.10 55.91
C ALA A 7 -58.92 33.10 55.33
N ALA A 8 -57.92 32.62 54.60
CA ALA A 8 -56.97 33.46 53.87
C ALA A 8 -57.53 33.82 52.48
N VAL A 9 -57.73 35.11 52.23
CA VAL A 9 -58.11 35.67 50.92
C VAL A 9 -56.86 35.69 50.04
N MET A 10 -56.80 34.82 49.03
CA MET A 10 -55.77 34.88 47.99
C MET A 10 -56.11 36.00 47.00
N LEU A 11 -55.31 37.06 46.98
CA LEU A 11 -55.34 38.09 45.95
C LEU A 11 -54.78 37.51 44.63
N ALA A 12 -55.61 37.47 43.60
CA ALA A 12 -55.20 37.13 42.24
C ALA A 12 -54.49 38.34 41.60
N SER A 13 -53.17 38.38 41.70
CA SER A 13 -52.32 39.34 40.99
C SER A 13 -52.17 38.89 39.53
N GLY A 14 -52.89 39.53 38.61
CA GLY A 14 -52.75 39.30 37.18
C GLY A 14 -51.38 39.75 36.67
N SER A 15 -50.52 38.79 36.30
CA SER A 15 -49.28 39.05 35.57
C SER A 15 -49.57 39.00 34.06
N VAL A 16 -49.58 40.15 33.39
CA VAL A 16 -49.56 40.21 31.92
C VAL A 16 -48.12 40.01 31.45
N SER A 17 -47.83 38.86 30.85
CA SER A 17 -46.58 38.60 30.15
C SER A 17 -46.56 39.32 28.80
N PRO A 18 -45.47 39.99 28.40
CA PRO A 18 -45.33 40.47 27.02
C PRO A 18 -45.15 39.29 26.08
N MET A 19 -45.95 39.24 25.01
CA MET A 19 -45.69 38.36 23.87
C MET A 19 -44.42 38.84 23.16
N THR A 20 -43.33 38.11 23.37
CA THR A 20 -42.14 38.21 22.50
C THR A 20 -42.50 37.57 21.16
N THR A 21 -42.57 38.38 20.12
CA THR A 21 -42.55 37.91 18.73
C THR A 21 -41.21 37.23 18.47
N ALA A 22 -41.21 35.91 18.27
CA ALA A 22 -40.04 35.19 17.79
C ALA A 22 -39.75 35.65 16.35
N ALA A 23 -38.71 36.48 16.19
CA ALA A 23 -38.08 36.65 14.88
C ALA A 23 -37.39 35.33 14.54
N ALA A 24 -37.68 34.78 13.36
CA ALA A 24 -36.99 33.59 12.85
C ALA A 24 -35.49 33.90 12.76
N ASP A 25 -34.67 33.12 13.46
CA ASP A 25 -33.22 33.15 13.33
C ASP A 25 -32.87 32.74 11.88
N PRO A 26 -32.09 33.53 11.13
CA PRO A 26 -31.69 33.17 9.77
C PRO A 26 -30.81 31.91 9.85
N GLU A 27 -31.29 30.82 9.25
CA GLU A 27 -30.60 29.54 9.21
C GLU A 27 -29.16 29.74 8.71
N PRO A 28 -28.13 29.27 9.44
CA PRO A 28 -26.74 29.42 9.01
C PRO A 28 -26.57 28.77 7.63
N PRO A 29 -25.78 29.39 6.73
CA PRO A 29 -25.58 28.84 5.40
C PRO A 29 -25.04 27.40 5.51
N PRO A 30 -25.43 26.51 4.59
CA PRO A 30 -24.98 25.12 4.62
C PRO A 30 -23.45 25.08 4.64
N VAL A 31 -22.89 24.43 5.67
CA VAL A 31 -21.45 24.17 5.74
C VAL A 31 -21.14 23.17 4.64
N VAL A 32 -20.45 23.63 3.59
CA VAL A 32 -19.90 22.75 2.57
C VAL A 32 -18.75 21.99 3.22
N GLU A 33 -18.96 20.70 3.51
CA GLU A 33 -17.89 19.83 3.99
C GLU A 33 -16.84 19.68 2.88
N THR A 34 -15.65 20.24 3.10
CA THR A 34 -14.50 19.96 2.26
C THR A 34 -14.08 18.51 2.51
N PRO A 35 -13.94 17.66 1.47
CA PRO A 35 -13.44 16.30 1.65
C PRO A 35 -12.08 16.32 2.35
N ALA A 36 -11.89 15.41 3.31
CA ALA A 36 -10.58 15.24 3.93
C ALA A 36 -9.54 14.84 2.87
N PRO A 37 -8.31 15.36 2.97
CA PRO A 37 -7.24 14.94 2.06
C PRO A 37 -6.99 13.43 2.18
N PRO A 38 -6.54 12.77 1.09
CA PRO A 38 -6.25 11.34 1.12
C PRO A 38 -5.15 11.04 2.15
N VAL A 39 -5.33 9.94 2.89
CA VAL A 39 -4.36 9.47 3.88
C VAL A 39 -3.13 8.96 3.13
N GLN A 40 -1.96 9.43 3.55
CA GLN A 40 -0.67 8.99 3.03
C GLN A 40 -0.04 8.02 4.02
N HIS A 41 0.53 6.94 3.49
CA HIS A 41 1.17 5.89 4.27
C HIS A 41 2.67 5.91 4.07
N ASN A 42 3.41 5.82 5.16
CA ASN A 42 4.85 5.78 5.14
C ASN A 42 5.31 4.34 4.84
N VAL A 43 6.01 4.12 3.73
CA VAL A 43 6.43 2.79 3.30
C VAL A 43 7.95 2.68 3.34
N LEU A 44 8.45 1.79 4.18
CA LEU A 44 9.87 1.48 4.32
C LEU A 44 10.17 0.14 3.65
N TYR A 45 11.05 0.15 2.67
CA TYR A 45 11.55 -1.04 2.00
C TYR A 45 12.93 -1.38 2.51
N ARG A 46 13.11 -2.63 2.95
CA ARG A 46 14.39 -3.16 3.45
C ARG A 46 14.77 -4.40 2.69
N ALA A 47 15.94 -4.39 2.06
CA ALA A 47 16.46 -5.53 1.31
C ALA A 47 17.85 -5.90 1.80
N ARG A 48 18.16 -7.19 1.84
CA ARG A 48 19.44 -7.71 2.28
C ARG A 48 19.84 -8.92 1.45
N ALA A 49 21.15 -9.09 1.29
CA ALA A 49 21.72 -10.27 0.67
C ALA A 49 22.83 -10.82 1.59
N ASP A 50 22.51 -11.88 2.32
CA ASP A 50 23.37 -12.55 3.30
C ASP A 50 24.23 -13.63 2.63
N GLY A 51 25.13 -13.18 1.75
CA GLY A 51 26.04 -14.06 1.02
C GLY A 51 26.88 -13.27 0.02
N THR A 52 27.64 -13.97 -0.81
CA THR A 52 28.43 -13.29 -1.84
C THR A 52 27.48 -12.87 -2.96
N SER A 53 27.13 -11.57 -2.99
CA SER A 53 26.23 -10.98 -3.98
C SER A 53 26.97 -9.90 -4.77
N ARG A 54 26.67 -9.79 -6.07
CA ARG A 54 27.12 -8.67 -6.91
C ARG A 54 26.03 -8.28 -7.89
N GLY A 55 26.14 -7.05 -8.39
CA GLY A 55 25.19 -6.48 -9.34
C GLY A 55 23.76 -6.53 -8.80
N ALA A 56 23.60 -6.27 -7.50
CA ALA A 56 22.29 -6.30 -6.88
C ALA A 56 21.45 -5.14 -7.43
N VAL A 57 20.21 -5.43 -7.79
CA VAL A 57 19.22 -4.42 -8.19
C VAL A 57 18.01 -4.58 -7.29
N VAL A 58 17.64 -3.49 -6.63
CA VAL A 58 16.43 -3.43 -5.79
C VAL A 58 15.43 -2.52 -6.50
N ALA A 59 14.34 -3.09 -6.98
CA ALA A 59 13.20 -2.36 -7.53
C ALA A 59 12.10 -2.24 -6.47
N TYR A 60 11.46 -1.09 -6.38
CA TYR A 60 10.44 -0.82 -5.37
C TYR A 60 9.42 0.19 -5.88
N LYS A 61 8.20 0.14 -5.33
CA LYS A 61 7.14 1.11 -5.64
C LYS A 61 7.49 2.46 -5.01
N GLN A 62 7.72 3.48 -5.83
CA GLN A 62 8.10 4.82 -5.36
C GLN A 62 6.87 5.66 -4.97
N ASP A 63 5.82 5.52 -5.76
CA ASP A 63 4.50 6.12 -5.58
C ASP A 63 3.45 5.19 -6.21
N ASP A 64 2.16 5.53 -6.14
CA ASP A 64 1.07 4.66 -6.58
C ASP A 64 1.19 4.20 -8.06
N GLN A 65 1.94 4.90 -8.91
CA GLN A 65 2.05 4.60 -10.33
C GLN A 65 3.45 4.19 -10.75
N ASN A 66 4.50 4.67 -10.09
CA ASN A 66 5.87 4.51 -10.56
C ASN A 66 6.68 3.49 -9.75
N VAL A 67 7.53 2.76 -10.45
CA VAL A 67 8.56 1.88 -9.89
C VAL A 67 9.91 2.55 -10.07
N ASN A 68 10.72 2.55 -9.03
CA ASN A 68 12.11 2.99 -9.09
C ASN A 68 13.05 1.81 -8.79
N SER A 69 14.31 1.91 -9.20
CA SER A 69 15.33 0.90 -8.97
C SER A 69 16.63 1.52 -8.47
N ALA A 70 17.25 0.87 -7.50
CA ALA A 70 18.58 1.20 -7.00
C ALA A 70 19.54 0.04 -7.26
N GLN A 71 20.83 0.33 -7.40
CA GLN A 71 21.91 -0.66 -7.49
C GLN A 71 22.86 -0.54 -6.30
N PRO A 72 22.42 -0.97 -5.09
CA PRO A 72 23.25 -0.86 -3.90
C PRO A 72 24.42 -1.84 -3.92
N THR A 73 25.52 -1.45 -3.26
CA THR A 73 26.59 -2.40 -2.93
C THR A 73 26.17 -3.24 -1.72
N MET A 74 25.65 -4.43 -1.99
CA MET A 74 25.15 -5.36 -0.98
C MET A 74 26.29 -6.23 -0.44
N LEU A 75 27.08 -5.68 0.49
CA LEU A 75 28.01 -6.51 1.26
C LEU A 75 27.21 -7.45 2.18
N PRO A 76 27.71 -8.65 2.51
CA PRO A 76 27.03 -9.57 3.43
C PRO A 76 26.62 -8.87 4.73
N GLY A 77 25.35 -8.99 5.12
CA GLY A 77 24.79 -8.35 6.32
C GLY A 77 24.43 -6.86 6.19
N GLN A 78 24.78 -6.19 5.08
CA GLN A 78 24.32 -4.83 4.82
C GLN A 78 22.85 -4.85 4.38
N THR A 79 22.07 -3.93 4.92
CA THR A 79 20.66 -3.74 4.55
C THR A 79 20.56 -2.49 3.71
N PHE A 80 20.04 -2.64 2.49
CA PHE A 80 19.52 -1.52 1.72
C PHE A 80 18.19 -1.10 2.34
N GLU A 81 18.01 0.19 2.54
CA GLU A 81 16.80 0.76 3.11
C GLU A 81 16.40 2.00 2.33
N VAL A 82 15.12 2.09 1.96
CA VAL A 82 14.56 3.28 1.32
C VAL A 82 13.13 3.51 1.79
N ASN A 83 12.82 4.77 2.01
CA ASN A 83 11.51 5.21 2.46
C ASN A 83 10.76 5.95 1.34
N THR A 84 9.47 5.69 1.23
CA THR A 84 8.57 6.24 0.20
C THR A 84 7.21 6.53 0.82
N VAL A 85 6.34 7.21 0.08
CA VAL A 85 4.98 7.54 0.53
C VAL A 85 3.98 7.11 -0.53
N LEU A 86 3.00 6.30 -0.13
CA LEU A 86 1.95 5.77 -1.00
C LEU A 86 0.57 6.19 -0.49
N THR A 87 -0.39 6.36 -1.39
CA THR A 87 -1.80 6.55 -1.01
C THR A 87 -2.47 5.21 -0.75
N ASP A 88 -2.17 4.21 -1.57
CA ASP A 88 -2.65 2.83 -1.35
C ASP A 88 -1.49 1.93 -0.90
N PRO A 89 -1.44 1.55 0.40
CA PRO A 89 -0.37 0.70 0.91
C PRO A 89 -0.42 -0.73 0.34
N LYS A 90 -1.53 -1.14 -0.29
CA LYS A 90 -1.62 -2.45 -0.95
C LYS A 90 -0.78 -2.53 -2.23
N LEU A 91 -0.36 -1.38 -2.77
CA LEU A 91 0.54 -1.31 -3.93
C LEU A 91 2.01 -1.40 -3.53
N ALA A 92 2.32 -1.44 -2.23
CA ALA A 92 3.69 -1.55 -1.74
C ALA A 92 4.30 -2.90 -2.17
N GLY A 93 5.29 -2.82 -3.05
CA GLY A 93 5.96 -3.98 -3.63
C GLY A 93 7.46 -3.75 -3.76
N MET A 94 8.23 -4.83 -3.67
CA MET A 94 9.68 -4.80 -3.82
C MET A 94 10.18 -6.07 -4.52
N GLN A 95 11.19 -5.90 -5.38
CA GLN A 95 11.99 -6.97 -5.95
C GLN A 95 13.46 -6.74 -5.64
N ILE A 96 14.15 -7.75 -5.15
CA ILE A 96 15.61 -7.80 -5.13
C ILE A 96 16.09 -8.83 -6.14
N SER A 97 17.07 -8.47 -6.95
CA SER A 97 17.76 -9.39 -7.85
C SER A 97 19.27 -9.32 -7.64
N ILE A 98 19.96 -10.43 -7.88
CA ILE A 98 21.42 -10.52 -7.88
C ILE A 98 21.94 -11.09 -9.20
N GLN A 99 23.17 -10.74 -9.55
CA GLN A 99 23.79 -11.22 -10.77
C GLN A 99 24.18 -12.70 -10.65
N TRP A 100 23.91 -13.50 -11.67
CA TRP A 100 24.55 -14.81 -11.86
C TRP A 100 26.09 -14.64 -11.99
N PRO A 101 26.96 -15.55 -11.48
CA PRO A 101 26.73 -16.86 -10.85
C PRO A 101 26.59 -16.80 -9.32
N TYR A 102 26.45 -15.60 -8.76
CA TYR A 102 26.47 -15.37 -7.33
C TYR A 102 25.26 -15.99 -6.65
N GLY A 103 25.41 -16.34 -5.37
CA GLY A 103 24.37 -16.95 -4.57
C GLY A 103 24.42 -16.41 -3.15
N SER A 104 23.25 -16.22 -2.58
CA SER A 104 23.05 -15.53 -1.32
C SER A 104 21.69 -15.88 -0.74
N ASN A 105 21.55 -15.72 0.56
CA ASN A 105 20.23 -15.66 1.18
C ASN A 105 19.68 -14.24 0.98
N LEU A 106 18.68 -14.12 0.11
CA LEU A 106 18.00 -12.86 -0.13
C LEU A 106 16.89 -12.70 0.89
N HIS A 107 16.83 -11.53 1.50
CA HIS A 107 15.78 -11.14 2.43
C HIS A 107 15.19 -9.82 1.95
N CYS A 108 13.87 -9.72 1.99
CA CYS A 108 13.17 -8.50 1.65
C CYS A 108 12.00 -8.30 2.62
N GLU A 109 11.81 -7.07 3.09
CA GLU A 109 10.83 -6.67 4.10
C GLU A 109 10.23 -5.33 3.71
N ILE A 110 8.91 -5.22 3.87
CA ILE A 110 8.13 -4.01 3.59
C ILE A 110 7.36 -3.66 4.85
N LEU A 111 7.61 -2.45 5.36
CA LEU A 111 6.87 -1.89 6.48
C LEU A 111 5.97 -0.77 5.96
N VAL A 112 4.72 -0.76 6.39
CA VAL A 112 3.77 0.33 6.18
C VAL A 112 3.43 0.88 7.55
N ASP A 113 3.69 2.16 7.77
CA ASP A 113 3.50 2.83 9.06
C ASP A 113 4.16 2.05 10.22
N ASP A 114 5.41 1.63 9.99
CA ASP A 114 6.25 0.83 10.89
C ASP A 114 5.73 -0.57 11.21
N GLN A 115 4.73 -1.07 10.48
CA GLN A 115 4.22 -2.43 10.58
C GLN A 115 4.69 -3.28 9.40
N ILE A 116 5.32 -4.43 9.67
CA ILE A 116 5.71 -5.37 8.62
C ILE A 116 4.44 -5.94 7.96
N VAL A 117 4.21 -5.58 6.70
CA VAL A 117 3.05 -6.05 5.91
C VAL A 117 3.43 -7.16 4.94
N ALA A 118 4.70 -7.23 4.56
CA ALA A 118 5.23 -8.29 3.71
C ALA A 118 6.70 -8.56 4.04
N GLN A 119 7.07 -9.84 4.05
CA GLN A 119 8.45 -10.27 4.19
C GLN A 119 8.63 -11.57 3.39
N ALA A 120 9.80 -11.72 2.76
CA ALA A 120 10.19 -12.97 2.13
C ALA A 120 11.68 -13.22 2.29
N ASP A 121 12.04 -14.49 2.36
CA ASP A 121 13.39 -14.99 2.49
C ASP A 121 13.59 -16.11 1.48
N GLN A 122 14.66 -16.06 0.69
CA GLN A 122 14.96 -17.09 -0.29
C GLN A 122 16.45 -17.33 -0.39
N PHE A 123 16.85 -18.59 -0.22
CA PHE A 123 18.21 -19.00 -0.52
C PHE A 123 18.39 -19.24 -2.03
N ILE A 124 19.35 -18.54 -2.62
CA ILE A 124 19.78 -18.72 -4.00
C ILE A 124 21.13 -19.44 -3.99
N ALA A 125 21.12 -20.70 -4.41
CA ALA A 125 22.35 -21.50 -4.50
C ALA A 125 23.24 -21.01 -5.66
N PRO A 126 24.54 -20.75 -5.46
CA PRO A 126 25.47 -20.41 -6.53
C PRO A 126 25.47 -21.48 -7.63
N ARG A 127 25.51 -21.06 -8.90
CA ARG A 127 25.54 -21.98 -10.06
C ARG A 127 26.66 -21.62 -11.03
N PHE A 128 27.49 -22.60 -11.37
CA PHE A 128 28.58 -22.43 -12.35
C PHE A 128 28.12 -22.35 -13.80
N PHE A 129 26.97 -22.92 -14.11
CA PHE A 129 26.34 -22.82 -15.43
C PHE A 129 25.03 -22.06 -15.30
N ARG A 130 24.78 -21.14 -16.23
CA ARG A 130 23.49 -20.47 -16.33
C ARG A 130 22.48 -21.51 -16.83
N VAL A 131 21.44 -21.77 -16.04
CA VAL A 131 20.36 -22.66 -16.49
C VAL A 131 19.66 -21.96 -17.66
N LYS A 132 19.53 -22.68 -18.77
CA LYS A 132 19.07 -22.11 -20.04
C LYS A 132 17.64 -21.55 -19.97
N ASP A 133 16.86 -22.00 -19.00
CA ASP A 133 15.43 -21.71 -18.85
C ASP A 133 15.05 -21.15 -17.45
N ASP A 134 15.99 -20.50 -16.74
CA ASP A 134 15.73 -19.90 -15.41
C ASP A 134 15.97 -18.37 -15.44
N PRO A 135 15.05 -17.58 -16.03
CA PRO A 135 15.17 -16.13 -16.12
C PRO A 135 15.00 -15.44 -14.76
N LEU A 136 14.45 -16.15 -13.76
CA LEU A 136 14.18 -15.65 -12.41
C LEU A 136 15.29 -16.03 -11.42
N TYR A 137 16.39 -16.64 -11.88
CA TYR A 137 17.53 -16.94 -11.02
C TYR A 137 18.00 -15.69 -10.28
N GLY A 138 18.13 -15.81 -8.95
CA GLY A 138 18.64 -14.73 -8.13
C GLY A 138 17.64 -13.60 -7.90
N THR A 139 16.35 -13.80 -8.19
CA THR A 139 15.28 -12.83 -7.91
C THR A 139 14.44 -13.25 -6.71
N LEU A 140 14.02 -12.27 -5.91
CA LEU A 140 13.07 -12.42 -4.80
C LEU A 140 12.10 -11.24 -4.83
N GLN A 141 10.81 -11.52 -4.84
CA GLN A 141 9.73 -10.54 -4.78
C GLN A 141 9.03 -10.62 -3.42
N CYS A 142 8.67 -9.47 -2.85
CA CYS A 142 7.75 -9.37 -1.73
C CYS A 142 6.71 -8.26 -1.94
N GLY A 143 5.57 -8.40 -1.28
CA GLY A 143 4.45 -7.47 -1.38
C GLY A 143 3.75 -7.54 -2.74
N ALA A 144 3.28 -6.38 -3.20
CA ALA A 144 2.61 -6.24 -4.49
C ALA A 144 3.54 -6.56 -5.68
N PRO A 145 2.99 -7.07 -6.80
CA PRO A 145 3.76 -7.18 -8.04
C PRO A 145 4.14 -5.80 -8.56
N LEU A 146 5.34 -5.68 -9.12
CA LEU A 146 5.87 -4.40 -9.64
C LEU A 146 5.71 -4.23 -11.16
N ASP A 147 5.01 -5.14 -11.85
CA ASP A 147 4.85 -5.17 -13.32
C ASP A 147 6.17 -4.92 -14.08
N ILE A 148 7.29 -5.38 -13.52
CA ILE A 148 8.61 -5.26 -14.13
C ILE A 148 8.70 -6.31 -15.23
N PRO A 149 8.96 -5.91 -16.50
CA PRO A 149 9.14 -6.87 -17.58
C PRO A 149 10.25 -7.86 -17.21
N VAL A 150 9.90 -9.14 -17.07
CA VAL A 150 10.90 -10.20 -16.90
C VAL A 150 11.66 -10.32 -18.22
N PRO A 151 13.00 -10.26 -18.23
CA PRO A 151 13.78 -10.44 -19.46
C PRO A 151 13.47 -11.82 -20.06
N GLY A 152 12.79 -11.84 -21.22
CA GLY A 152 12.37 -13.06 -21.91
C GLY A 152 10.88 -13.37 -21.87
N THR A 153 10.06 -12.56 -21.22
CA THR A 153 8.59 -12.67 -21.27
C THR A 153 8.01 -11.47 -21.98
N ASP A 154 8.19 -11.40 -23.31
CA ASP A 154 7.39 -10.52 -24.14
C ASP A 154 5.94 -11.00 -24.04
N GLY A 155 5.14 -10.24 -23.29
CA GLY A 155 3.70 -10.39 -23.19
C GLY A 155 3.06 -10.12 -24.55
N SER A 156 3.02 -11.13 -25.41
CA SER A 156 2.12 -11.25 -26.55
C SER A 156 2.06 -12.71 -26.93
N ALA A 157 1.07 -13.44 -26.39
CA ALA A 157 0.56 -14.60 -27.10
C ALA A 157 -0.23 -14.05 -28.30
N PRO A 158 0.21 -14.21 -29.55
CA PRO A 158 -0.70 -14.00 -30.65
C PRO A 158 -1.66 -15.18 -30.64
N THR A 159 -2.96 -14.90 -30.55
CA THR A 159 -4.01 -15.84 -30.89
C THR A 159 -3.79 -16.27 -32.34
N ALA A 160 -3.13 -17.40 -32.54
CA ALA A 160 -3.05 -18.04 -33.85
C ALA A 160 -4.35 -18.81 -34.05
N GLU A 161 -5.27 -18.12 -34.74
CA GLU A 161 -6.43 -18.65 -35.44
C GLU A 161 -6.06 -19.96 -36.17
N ALA A 162 -6.81 -21.02 -35.89
CA ALA A 162 -6.60 -22.33 -36.49
C ALA A 162 -6.93 -22.27 -37.99
N VAL A 163 -5.90 -22.14 -38.84
CA VAL A 163 -6.03 -22.44 -40.26
C VAL A 163 -5.87 -23.95 -40.44
N GLN A 164 -7.01 -24.61 -40.70
CA GLN A 164 -7.08 -26.00 -41.14
C GLN A 164 -6.26 -26.16 -42.44
N ALA A 165 -5.26 -27.04 -42.42
CA ALA A 165 -4.58 -27.48 -43.62
C ALA A 165 -5.23 -28.79 -44.09
N GLU A 166 -5.98 -28.66 -45.18
CA GLU A 166 -6.49 -29.74 -46.02
C GLU A 166 -5.33 -30.63 -46.52
N ALA A 167 -5.47 -31.95 -46.39
CA ALA A 167 -4.46 -32.93 -46.80
C ALA A 167 -4.40 -33.08 -48.33
N PRO A 168 -3.22 -33.17 -48.97
CA PRO A 168 -3.16 -33.57 -50.36
C PRO A 168 -3.20 -35.09 -50.47
N ALA A 169 -4.16 -35.59 -51.26
CA ALA A 169 -4.14 -36.93 -51.80
C ALA A 169 -3.13 -37.00 -52.96
N THR A 170 -2.25 -38.00 -52.96
CA THR A 170 -1.80 -38.69 -54.19
C THR A 170 -1.38 -40.11 -53.83
#